data_AF-A0A0C9VTD4-F1
#
_entry.id   AF-A0A0C9VTD4-F1
#
_cell.length_a   1.000
_cell.length_b   1.000
_cell.length_c   1.000
_cell.angle_alpha   90.00
_cell.angle_beta   90.00
_cell.angle_gamma   90.00
#
_symmetry.space_group_name_H-M   'P 1'
#
loop_
_entity.id
_entity.type
_entity.pdbx_description
1 polymer ?
#
loop_
_entity_poly.entity_id
_entity_poly.type
_entity_poly.pdbx_seq_one_letter_code
_entity_poly.pdbx_strand_id
1 'polypeptide(L)'
;MNSRTDSDLQDQLAQMSKELSKLKSAELLYRDEISALKAETRSYREEIESLSRRNQDLERQAVQDTPARTIGTEVRLRYLERHRKSMGKFIGKEGYDRIKRGDRAAHRGRPIVDSWLCLTGQVTDHDVYKDLYGVSPKCMMQWIGIPEIVETTGFRASLQSEGRLKGDFPGLFGRFLELVDGYPSPDEIRKAFETDKSLQQCHQRLQYCYDSIVAANPR
;
A
#
# COMPACT_ATOMS: atom_id res chain seq x y z
N MET A 1 76.65 35.68 -48.24
CA MET A 1 75.79 36.08 -47.10
C MET A 1 74.64 35.08 -46.92
N ASN A 2 74.93 33.76 -46.80
CA ASN A 2 73.89 32.71 -46.74
C ASN A 2 73.84 31.96 -45.39
N SER A 3 74.75 32.23 -44.45
CA SER A 3 74.87 31.44 -43.21
C SER A 3 73.97 31.91 -42.06
N ARG A 4 73.50 33.18 -42.07
CA ARG A 4 72.59 33.69 -41.03
C ARG A 4 71.14 33.23 -41.23
N THR A 5 70.70 33.11 -42.48
CA THR A 5 69.34 32.65 -42.82
C THR A 5 69.13 31.18 -42.50
N ASP A 6 70.16 30.34 -42.66
CA ASP A 6 70.09 28.91 -42.34
C ASP A 6 70.04 28.64 -40.83
N SER A 7 70.72 29.47 -40.03
CA SER A 7 70.68 29.39 -38.56
C SER A 7 69.31 29.78 -38.00
N ASP A 8 68.73 30.89 -38.48
CA ASP A 8 67.40 31.34 -38.05
C ASP A 8 66.30 30.32 -38.43
N LEU A 9 66.43 29.67 -39.59
CA LEU A 9 65.52 28.60 -40.01
C LEU A 9 65.66 27.33 -39.14
N GLN A 10 66.88 27.00 -38.70
CA GLN A 10 67.11 25.88 -37.77
C GLN A 10 66.51 26.15 -36.39
N ASP A 11 66.64 27.38 -35.88
CA ASP A 11 66.06 27.78 -34.60
C ASP A 11 64.52 27.78 -34.66
N GLN A 12 63.93 28.26 -35.76
CA GLN A 12 62.48 28.19 -35.99
C GLN A 12 61.97 26.75 -36.07
N LEU A 13 62.69 25.85 -36.76
CA LEU A 13 62.35 24.43 -36.81
C LEU A 13 62.45 23.77 -35.44
N ALA A 14 63.48 24.10 -34.65
CA ALA A 14 63.63 23.58 -33.29
C ALA A 14 62.50 24.07 -32.37
N GLN A 15 62.10 25.35 -32.49
CA GLN A 15 60.99 25.90 -31.74
C GLN A 15 59.65 25.27 -32.14
N MET A 16 59.38 25.13 -33.44
CA MET A 16 58.19 24.44 -33.94
C MET A 16 58.12 22.98 -33.49
N SER A 17 59.25 22.26 -33.51
CA SER A 17 59.32 20.88 -33.02
C SER A 17 58.99 20.80 -31.53
N LYS A 18 59.47 21.77 -30.74
CA LYS A 18 59.16 21.86 -29.31
C LYS A 18 57.68 22.15 -29.07
N GLU A 19 57.08 23.07 -29.82
CA GLU A 19 55.65 23.38 -29.74
C GLU A 19 54.77 22.20 -30.17
N LEU A 20 55.13 21.51 -31.26
CA LEU A 20 54.46 20.27 -31.69
C LEU A 20 54.52 19.18 -30.63
N SER A 21 55.67 19.00 -29.97
CA SER A 21 55.79 18.01 -28.88
C SER A 21 54.88 18.35 -27.70
N LYS A 22 54.76 19.63 -27.33
CA LYS A 22 53.86 20.10 -26.28
C LYS A 22 52.40 19.90 -26.66
N LEU A 23 52.01 20.30 -27.87
CA LEU A 23 50.65 20.11 -28.38
C LEU A 23 50.25 18.63 -28.41
N LYS A 24 51.15 17.75 -28.84
CA LYS A 24 50.93 16.30 -28.85
C LYS A 24 50.74 15.74 -27.44
N SER A 25 51.52 16.23 -26.47
CA SER A 25 51.35 15.83 -25.06
C SER A 25 50.02 16.32 -24.46
N ALA A 26 49.59 17.54 -24.80
CA ALA A 26 48.31 18.09 -24.37
C ALA A 26 47.13 17.34 -25.03
N GLU A 27 47.23 16.98 -26.31
CA GLU A 27 46.22 16.17 -27.01
C GLU A 27 45.99 14.83 -26.31
N LEU A 28 47.06 14.17 -25.87
CA LEU A 28 46.97 12.91 -25.13
C LEU A 28 46.26 13.10 -23.78
N LEU A 29 46.63 14.13 -23.01
CA LEU A 29 45.98 14.44 -21.73
C LEU A 29 44.48 14.73 -21.91
N TYR A 30 44.10 15.51 -22.93
CA TYR A 30 42.69 15.76 -23.21
C TYR A 30 41.95 14.51 -23.67
N ARG A 31 42.59 13.59 -24.40
CA ARG A 31 41.97 12.30 -24.73
C ARG A 31 41.71 11.45 -23.50
N ASP A 32 42.65 11.43 -22.57
CA ASP A 32 42.51 10.69 -21.31
C ASP A 32 41.40 11.30 -20.45
N GLU A 33 41.36 12.63 -20.34
CA GLU A 33 40.31 13.36 -19.63
C GLU A 33 38.91 13.13 -20.24
N ILE A 34 38.79 13.22 -21.58
CA ILE A 34 37.53 12.91 -22.29
C ILE A 34 37.11 11.46 -22.03
N SER A 35 38.06 10.53 -21.97
CA SER A 35 37.77 9.12 -21.73
C SER A 35 37.28 8.88 -20.29
N ALA A 36 37.92 9.54 -19.31
CA ALA A 36 37.50 9.52 -17.92
C ALA A 36 36.10 10.12 -17.74
N LEU A 37 35.84 11.32 -18.30
CA LEU A 37 34.53 11.97 -18.24
C LEU A 37 33.43 11.14 -18.91
N LYS A 38 33.74 10.46 -20.01
CA LYS A 38 32.79 9.53 -20.66
C LYS A 38 32.46 8.33 -19.77
N ALA A 39 33.45 7.79 -19.06
CA ALA A 39 33.21 6.70 -18.12
C ALA A 39 32.36 7.18 -16.93
N GLU A 40 32.65 8.36 -16.39
CA GLU A 40 31.90 8.97 -15.30
C GLU A 40 30.45 9.25 -15.71
N THR A 41 30.23 9.78 -16.92
CA THR A 41 28.88 10.02 -17.47
C THR A 41 28.08 8.73 -17.59
N ARG A 42 28.71 7.61 -17.98
CA ARG A 42 28.05 6.30 -18.02
C ARG A 42 27.68 5.82 -16.61
N SER A 43 28.60 5.95 -15.66
CA SER A 43 28.36 5.60 -14.26
C SER A 43 27.18 6.37 -13.68
N TYR A 44 27.14 7.70 -13.86
CA TYR A 44 26.01 8.51 -13.38
C TYR A 44 24.70 8.15 -14.06
N ARG A 45 24.74 7.81 -15.36
CA ARG A 45 23.53 7.37 -16.07
C ARG A 45 22.98 6.06 -15.50
N GLU A 46 23.85 5.09 -15.24
CA GLU A 46 23.47 3.82 -14.60
C GLU A 46 22.92 4.03 -13.19
N GLU A 47 23.53 4.94 -12.41
CA GLU A 47 23.05 5.30 -11.09
C GLU A 47 21.67 5.97 -11.13
N ILE A 48 21.45 6.92 -12.04
CA ILE A 48 20.15 7.57 -12.24
C ILE A 48 19.08 6.55 -12.64
N GLU A 49 19.40 5.62 -13.53
CA GLU A 49 18.47 4.56 -13.94
C GLU A 49 18.14 3.62 -12.77
N SER A 50 19.13 3.25 -11.96
CA SER A 50 18.95 2.44 -10.75
C SER A 50 18.08 3.14 -9.71
N LEU A 51 18.37 4.42 -9.42
CA LEU A 51 17.58 5.25 -8.49
C LEU A 51 16.15 5.44 -8.99
N SER A 52 15.97 5.62 -10.31
CA SER A 52 14.65 5.75 -10.91
C SER A 52 13.81 4.48 -10.74
N ARG A 53 14.40 3.29 -10.94
CA ARG A 53 13.72 2.01 -10.67
C ARG A 53 13.35 1.87 -9.19
N ARG A 54 14.30 2.19 -8.29
CA ARG A 54 14.06 2.15 -6.84
C ARG A 54 12.94 3.10 -6.40
N ASN A 55 12.87 4.31 -6.97
CA ASN A 55 11.79 5.24 -6.70
C ASN A 55 10.44 4.70 -7.17
N GLN A 56 10.37 4.11 -8.37
CA GLN A 56 9.14 3.48 -8.86
C GLN A 56 8.67 2.34 -7.95
N ASP A 57 9.59 1.52 -7.44
CA ASP A 57 9.26 0.44 -6.51
C ASP A 57 8.77 0.97 -5.16
N LEU A 58 9.40 2.03 -4.63
CA LEU A 58 8.94 2.70 -3.41
C LEU A 58 7.57 3.36 -3.57
N GLU A 59 7.28 3.97 -4.73
CA GLU A 59 5.97 4.53 -5.03
C GLU A 59 4.89 3.43 -5.09
N ARG A 60 5.19 2.29 -5.75
CA ARG A 60 4.30 1.12 -5.77
C ARG A 60 4.04 0.59 -4.37
N GLN A 61 5.08 0.50 -3.53
CA GLN A 61 4.95 0.06 -2.15
C GLN A 61 4.11 1.04 -1.31
N ALA A 62 4.31 2.35 -1.46
CA ALA A 62 3.52 3.35 -0.75
C ALA A 62 2.02 3.29 -1.13
N VAL A 63 1.70 3.03 -2.40
CA VAL A 63 0.33 2.80 -2.84
C VAL A 63 -0.25 1.54 -2.18
N GLN A 64 0.52 0.45 -2.08
CA GLN A 64 0.11 -0.79 -1.42
C GLN A 64 -0.09 -0.63 0.10
N ASP A 65 0.70 0.22 0.76
CA ASP A 65 0.63 0.46 2.21
C ASP A 65 -0.47 1.45 2.62
N THR A 66 -1.06 2.17 1.65
CA THR A 66 -2.07 3.20 1.89
C THR A 66 -3.31 2.67 2.64
N PRO A 67 -3.89 1.49 2.31
CA PRO A 67 -5.01 0.92 3.06
C PRO A 67 -4.65 0.60 4.51
N ALA A 68 -3.47 0.03 4.76
CA ALA A 68 -3.00 -0.31 6.11
C ALA A 68 -2.77 0.96 6.96
N ARG A 69 -2.18 2.00 6.35
CA ARG A 69 -1.99 3.31 7.00
C ARG A 69 -3.32 3.99 7.32
N THR A 70 -4.29 3.91 6.42
CA THR A 70 -5.63 4.48 6.62
C THR A 70 -6.35 3.78 7.76
N ILE A 71 -6.40 2.44 7.73
CA ILE A 71 -7.00 1.62 8.80
C ILE A 71 -6.31 1.90 10.14
N GLY A 72 -4.97 1.88 10.18
CA GLY A 72 -4.20 2.15 11.39
C GLY A 72 -4.46 3.54 11.98
N THR A 73 -4.61 4.56 11.11
CA THR A 73 -4.96 5.92 11.52
C THR A 73 -6.34 5.98 12.14
N GLU A 74 -7.35 5.38 11.51
CA GLU A 74 -8.73 5.36 12.03
C GLU A 74 -8.84 4.62 13.37
N VAL A 75 -8.15 3.47 13.51
CA VAL A 75 -8.09 2.71 14.76
C VAL A 75 -7.43 3.54 15.87
N ARG A 76 -6.32 4.24 15.57
CA ARG A 76 -5.64 5.11 16.53
C ARG A 76 -6.52 6.28 16.97
N LEU A 77 -7.23 6.91 16.04
CA LEU A 77 -8.16 8.00 16.36
C LEU A 77 -9.30 7.53 17.26
N ARG A 78 -9.88 6.35 17.01
CA ARG A 78 -10.86 5.75 17.92
C ARG A 78 -10.31 5.59 19.33
N TYR A 79 -9.10 5.04 19.48
CA TYR A 79 -8.48 4.84 20.80
C TYR A 79 -8.41 6.17 21.58
N LEU A 80 -7.95 7.24 20.92
CA LEU A 80 -7.86 8.56 21.56
C LEU A 80 -9.22 9.10 21.99
N GLU A 81 -10.27 8.95 21.17
CA GLU A 81 -11.61 9.41 21.55
C GLU A 81 -12.23 8.58 22.68
N ARG A 82 -12.05 7.25 22.67
CA ARG A 82 -12.49 6.40 23.80
C ARG A 82 -11.76 6.77 25.08
N HIS A 83 -10.46 7.06 25.01
CA HIS A 83 -9.68 7.51 26.15
C HIS A 83 -10.15 8.88 26.68
N ARG A 84 -10.49 9.83 25.80
CA ARG A 84 -11.10 11.10 26.23
C ARG A 84 -12.41 10.88 26.97
N LYS A 85 -13.27 10.00 26.46
CA LYS A 85 -14.53 9.64 27.12
C LYS A 85 -14.31 9.03 28.51
N SER A 86 -13.35 8.10 28.65
CA SER A 86 -13.05 7.49 29.96
C SER A 86 -12.47 8.50 30.96
N MET A 87 -11.82 9.56 30.47
CA MET A 87 -11.34 10.68 31.28
C MET A 87 -12.44 11.72 31.59
N GLY A 88 -13.71 11.41 31.32
CA GLY A 88 -14.83 12.31 31.59
C GLY A 88 -14.94 13.51 30.65
N LYS A 89 -14.17 13.55 29.55
CA LYS A 89 -14.28 14.63 28.56
C LYS A 89 -15.53 14.42 27.70
N PHE A 90 -16.33 15.48 27.56
CA PHE A 90 -17.44 15.48 26.62
C PHE A 90 -16.92 15.29 25.20
N ILE A 91 -17.44 14.27 24.52
CA ILE A 91 -17.20 14.05 23.10
C ILE A 91 -18.49 14.40 22.35
N GLY A 92 -18.42 15.39 21.46
CA GLY A 92 -19.54 15.75 20.60
C GLY A 92 -19.80 14.70 19.52
N LYS A 93 -20.76 14.98 18.64
CA LYS A 93 -21.13 14.11 17.50
C LYS A 93 -19.91 13.64 16.69
N GLU A 94 -18.97 14.53 16.40
CA GLU A 94 -17.75 14.18 15.66
C GLU A 94 -16.89 13.14 16.37
N GLY A 95 -16.81 13.19 17.70
CA GLY A 95 -16.08 12.20 18.50
C GLY A 95 -16.75 10.83 18.45
N TYR A 96 -18.09 10.81 18.51
CA TYR A 96 -18.87 9.58 18.30
C TYR A 96 -18.66 9.02 16.90
N ASP A 97 -18.67 9.86 15.86
CA ASP A 97 -18.46 9.43 14.48
C ASP A 97 -17.04 8.88 14.27
N ARG A 98 -16.02 9.47 14.92
CA ARG A 98 -14.65 8.93 14.94
C ARG A 98 -14.57 7.56 15.60
N ILE A 99 -15.26 7.36 16.73
CA ILE A 99 -15.32 6.06 17.40
C ILE A 99 -15.92 5.02 16.45
N LYS A 100 -17.08 5.33 15.85
CA LYS A 100 -17.73 4.45 14.88
C LYS A 100 -16.82 4.11 13.71
N ARG A 101 -16.18 5.10 13.07
CA ARG A 101 -15.26 4.86 11.95
C ARG A 101 -14.10 3.95 12.34
N GLY A 102 -13.44 4.19 13.48
CA GLY A 102 -12.34 3.33 13.89
C GLY A 102 -12.78 1.93 14.35
N ASP A 103 -14.02 1.75 14.82
CA ASP A 103 -14.60 0.42 15.04
C ASP A 103 -14.78 -0.31 13.71
N ARG A 104 -15.37 0.33 12.69
CA ARG A 104 -15.44 -0.24 11.32
C ARG A 104 -14.05 -0.55 10.77
N ALA A 105 -13.09 0.35 10.95
CA ALA A 105 -11.71 0.14 10.50
C ALA A 105 -11.08 -1.11 11.14
N ALA A 106 -11.30 -1.31 12.45
CA ALA A 106 -10.85 -2.51 13.13
C ALA A 106 -11.53 -3.78 12.59
N HIS A 107 -12.82 -3.71 12.29
CA HIS A 107 -13.56 -4.81 11.66
C HIS A 107 -13.11 -5.09 10.23
N ARG A 108 -12.66 -4.07 9.47
CA ARG A 108 -12.08 -4.25 8.14
C ARG A 108 -10.66 -4.82 8.19
N GLY A 109 -9.84 -4.36 9.13
CA GLY A 109 -8.44 -4.76 9.23
C GLY A 109 -8.25 -6.23 9.61
N ARG A 110 -9.03 -6.74 10.57
CA ARG A 110 -8.86 -8.10 11.08
C ARG A 110 -9.00 -9.20 10.02
N PRO A 111 -10.12 -9.29 9.27
CA PRO A 111 -10.28 -10.33 8.24
C PRO A 111 -9.17 -10.33 7.20
N ILE A 112 -8.68 -9.14 6.82
CA ILE A 112 -7.63 -8.97 5.82
C ILE A 112 -6.29 -9.51 6.35
N VAL A 113 -5.87 -9.02 7.53
CA VAL A 113 -4.60 -9.42 8.14
C VAL A 113 -4.59 -10.93 8.40
N ASP A 114 -5.66 -11.47 8.98
CA ASP A 114 -5.73 -12.89 9.31
C ASP A 114 -5.76 -13.77 8.04
N SER A 115 -6.37 -13.29 6.94
CA SER A 115 -6.31 -13.99 5.64
C SER A 115 -4.90 -14.06 5.11
N TRP A 116 -4.18 -12.94 5.18
CA TRP A 116 -2.80 -12.85 4.71
C TRP A 116 -1.88 -13.77 5.53
N LEU A 117 -2.06 -13.83 6.85
CA LEU A 117 -1.34 -14.74 7.73
C LEU A 117 -1.62 -16.22 7.38
N CYS A 118 -2.86 -16.56 7.06
CA CYS A 118 -3.22 -17.92 6.62
C CYS A 118 -2.56 -18.28 5.28
N LEU A 119 -2.65 -17.38 4.30
CA LEU A 119 -2.15 -17.63 2.93
C LEU A 119 -0.62 -17.63 2.83
N THR A 120 0.06 -16.94 3.74
CA THR A 120 1.53 -16.95 3.83
C THR A 120 2.06 -18.12 4.66
N GLY A 121 1.18 -18.97 5.20
CA GLY A 121 1.56 -20.14 6.01
C GLY A 121 2.04 -19.79 7.42
N GLN A 122 1.89 -18.54 7.86
CA GLN A 122 2.21 -18.14 9.23
C GLN A 122 1.17 -18.65 10.24
N VAL A 123 -0.06 -18.88 9.78
CA VAL A 123 -1.12 -19.59 10.50
C VAL A 123 -1.63 -20.71 9.61
N THR A 124 -1.66 -21.95 10.09
CA THR A 124 -2.05 -23.11 9.27
C THR A 124 -3.52 -23.46 9.36
N ASP A 125 -4.24 -22.92 10.35
CA ASP A 125 -5.61 -23.32 10.66
C ASP A 125 -6.66 -22.55 9.83
N HIS A 126 -6.87 -23.03 8.60
CA HIS A 126 -7.84 -22.47 7.68
C HIS A 126 -9.29 -22.70 8.15
N ASP A 127 -9.52 -23.76 8.92
CA ASP A 127 -10.83 -24.11 9.44
C ASP A 127 -11.24 -23.15 10.56
N VAL A 128 -10.31 -22.78 11.45
CA VAL A 128 -10.53 -21.72 12.44
C VAL A 128 -10.80 -20.38 11.76
N TYR A 129 -10.06 -20.03 10.70
CA TYR A 129 -10.37 -18.83 9.93
C TYR A 129 -11.80 -18.87 9.38
N LYS A 130 -12.20 -19.98 8.75
CA LYS A 130 -13.53 -20.14 8.16
C LYS A 130 -14.62 -20.15 9.23
N ASP A 131 -14.40 -20.76 10.38
CA ASP A 131 -15.34 -20.73 11.51
C ASP A 131 -15.53 -19.31 12.03
N LEU A 132 -14.45 -18.52 12.11
CA LEU A 132 -14.47 -17.16 12.64
C LEU A 132 -15.09 -16.15 11.66
N TYR A 133 -14.73 -16.23 10.39
CA TYR A 133 -15.11 -15.24 9.37
C TYR A 133 -16.27 -15.70 8.48
N GLY A 134 -16.59 -16.99 8.45
CA GLY A 134 -17.65 -17.56 7.60
C GLY A 134 -17.27 -17.68 6.12
N VAL A 135 -16.05 -17.29 5.75
CA VAL A 135 -15.52 -17.28 4.39
C VAL A 135 -14.10 -17.84 4.39
N SER A 136 -13.58 -18.26 3.23
CA SER A 136 -12.18 -18.73 3.14
C SER A 136 -11.20 -17.54 3.07
N PRO A 137 -9.93 -17.72 3.47
CA PRO A 137 -8.90 -16.69 3.30
C PRO A 137 -8.74 -16.23 1.85
N LYS A 138 -8.90 -17.15 0.88
CA LYS A 138 -8.83 -16.84 -0.56
C LYS A 138 -9.96 -15.91 -1.00
N CYS A 139 -11.20 -16.20 -0.58
CA CYS A 139 -12.35 -15.36 -0.89
C CYS A 139 -12.18 -13.95 -0.29
N MET A 140 -11.74 -13.86 0.97
CA MET A 140 -11.50 -12.56 1.60
C MET A 140 -10.46 -11.73 0.84
N MET A 141 -9.36 -12.34 0.37
CA MET A 141 -8.37 -11.62 -0.45
C MET A 141 -8.92 -11.18 -1.81
N GLN A 142 -9.84 -11.93 -2.40
CA GLN A 142 -10.52 -11.50 -3.63
C GLN A 142 -11.44 -10.28 -3.38
N TRP A 143 -12.00 -10.16 -2.18
CA TRP A 143 -12.94 -9.10 -1.80
C TRP A 143 -12.30 -7.96 -0.99
N ILE A 144 -10.97 -7.92 -0.85
CA ILE A 144 -10.24 -6.93 -0.04
C ILE A 144 -10.59 -5.48 -0.41
N GLY A 145 -10.90 -5.24 -1.69
CA GLY A 145 -11.29 -3.93 -2.22
C GLY A 145 -12.78 -3.58 -2.06
N ILE A 146 -13.56 -4.37 -1.32
CA ILE A 146 -15.02 -4.21 -1.16
C ILE A 146 -15.33 -4.02 0.34
N PRO A 147 -15.29 -2.77 0.84
CA PRO A 147 -15.35 -2.47 2.26
C PRO A 147 -16.55 -3.09 2.99
N GLU A 148 -17.70 -3.18 2.33
CA GLU A 148 -18.95 -3.71 2.85
C GLU A 148 -18.84 -5.20 3.20
N ILE A 149 -18.20 -6.00 2.34
CA ILE A 149 -18.00 -7.43 2.58
C ILE A 149 -17.00 -7.63 3.72
N VAL A 150 -15.88 -6.92 3.66
CA VAL A 150 -14.82 -7.04 4.68
C VAL A 150 -15.35 -6.63 6.06
N GLU A 151 -16.09 -5.52 6.14
CA GLU A 151 -16.69 -5.02 7.38
C GLU A 151 -17.71 -6.02 7.94
N THR A 152 -18.61 -6.54 7.10
CA THR A 152 -19.62 -7.53 7.50
C THR A 152 -18.99 -8.83 8.01
N THR A 153 -17.92 -9.26 7.36
CA THR A 153 -17.13 -10.42 7.79
C THR A 153 -16.45 -10.17 9.14
N GLY A 154 -15.96 -8.94 9.35
CA GLY A 154 -15.45 -8.48 10.63
C GLY A 154 -16.50 -8.43 11.75
N PHE A 155 -17.76 -8.07 11.44
CA PHE A 155 -18.87 -8.14 12.40
C PHE A 155 -19.12 -9.57 12.84
N ARG A 156 -19.21 -10.52 11.89
CA ARG A 156 -19.39 -11.95 12.19
C ARG A 156 -18.29 -12.45 13.11
N ALA A 157 -17.02 -12.18 12.78
CA ALA A 157 -15.88 -12.60 13.60
C ALA A 157 -15.92 -12.02 15.02
N SER A 158 -16.32 -10.77 15.16
CA SER A 158 -16.45 -10.13 16.47
C SER A 158 -17.54 -10.81 17.30
N LEU A 159 -18.70 -11.06 16.71
CA LEU A 159 -19.77 -11.79 17.39
C LEU A 159 -19.37 -13.23 17.72
N GLN A 160 -18.74 -13.95 16.81
CA GLN A 160 -18.31 -15.34 17.00
C GLN A 160 -17.26 -15.45 18.11
N SER A 161 -16.22 -14.61 18.09
CA SER A 161 -15.17 -14.62 19.11
C SER A 161 -15.67 -14.30 20.53
N GLU A 162 -16.80 -13.60 20.63
CA GLU A 162 -17.43 -13.25 21.91
C GLU A 162 -18.54 -14.23 22.32
N GLY A 163 -18.79 -15.31 21.54
CA GLY A 163 -19.89 -16.23 21.78
C GLY A 163 -21.28 -15.59 21.61
N ARG A 164 -21.37 -14.52 20.82
CA ARG A 164 -22.58 -13.70 20.60
C ARG A 164 -23.16 -13.86 19.20
N LEU A 165 -22.64 -14.76 18.38
CA LEU A 165 -23.17 -15.05 17.06
C LEU A 165 -24.49 -15.82 17.20
N LYS A 166 -25.60 -15.09 17.34
CA LYS A 166 -26.94 -15.65 17.58
C LYS A 166 -28.04 -14.78 16.95
N GLY A 167 -29.28 -15.24 17.07
CA GLY A 167 -30.45 -14.56 16.49
C GLY A 167 -30.45 -14.64 14.97
N ASP A 168 -30.89 -13.56 14.33
CA ASP A 168 -31.04 -13.53 12.86
C ASP A 168 -29.72 -13.32 12.11
N PHE A 169 -28.65 -12.89 12.80
CA PHE A 169 -27.39 -12.53 12.16
C PHE A 169 -26.79 -13.66 11.30
N PRO A 170 -26.68 -14.92 11.76
CA PRO A 170 -26.10 -15.99 10.94
C PRO A 170 -26.88 -16.24 9.64
N GLY A 171 -28.22 -16.22 9.71
CA GLY A 171 -29.08 -16.41 8.54
C GLY A 171 -28.99 -15.24 7.56
N LEU A 172 -28.98 -14.00 8.07
CA LEU A 172 -28.77 -12.81 7.24
C LEU A 172 -27.38 -12.82 6.60
N PHE A 173 -26.36 -13.29 7.31
CA PHE A 173 -24.99 -13.37 6.80
C PHE A 173 -24.87 -14.41 5.69
N GLY A 174 -25.48 -15.59 5.85
CA GLY A 174 -25.55 -16.60 4.79
C GLY A 174 -26.21 -16.06 3.53
N ARG A 175 -27.38 -15.44 3.66
CA ARG A 175 -28.08 -14.78 2.53
C ARG A 175 -27.24 -13.69 1.88
N PHE A 176 -26.50 -12.92 2.66
CA PHE A 176 -25.61 -11.89 2.13
C PHE A 176 -24.50 -12.49 1.26
N LEU A 177 -23.88 -13.59 1.71
CA LEU A 177 -22.88 -14.30 0.91
C LEU A 177 -23.49 -14.88 -0.37
N GLU A 178 -24.69 -15.45 -0.31
CA GLU A 178 -25.40 -15.94 -1.51
C GLU A 178 -25.64 -14.83 -2.54
N LEU A 179 -26.00 -13.63 -2.08
CA LEU A 179 -26.16 -12.47 -2.98
C LEU A 179 -24.82 -12.03 -3.58
N VAL A 180 -23.75 -12.01 -2.78
CA VAL A 180 -22.40 -11.66 -3.22
C VAL A 180 -21.87 -12.67 -4.25
N ASP A 181 -22.06 -13.96 -4.01
CA ASP A 181 -21.63 -15.05 -4.90
C ASP A 181 -22.43 -15.08 -6.22
N GLY A 182 -23.58 -14.39 -6.28
CA GLY A 182 -24.35 -14.19 -7.50
C GLY A 182 -23.65 -13.30 -8.55
N TYR A 183 -22.59 -12.60 -8.19
CA TYR A 183 -21.83 -11.74 -9.11
C TYR A 183 -20.49 -12.40 -9.48
N PRO A 184 -20.11 -12.41 -10.78
CA PRO A 184 -18.96 -13.15 -11.29
C PRO A 184 -17.60 -12.48 -11.00
N SER A 185 -17.57 -11.20 -10.61
CA SER A 185 -16.31 -10.48 -10.37
C SER A 185 -16.40 -9.45 -9.23
N PRO A 186 -15.28 -9.14 -8.55
CA PRO A 186 -15.21 -8.08 -7.54
C PRO A 186 -15.66 -6.70 -8.04
N ASP A 187 -15.46 -6.41 -9.32
CA ASP A 187 -15.88 -5.13 -9.92
C ASP A 187 -17.41 -5.05 -10.08
N GLU A 188 -18.05 -6.17 -10.42
CA GLU A 188 -19.50 -6.25 -10.48
C GLU A 188 -20.13 -6.19 -9.09
N ILE A 189 -19.52 -6.84 -8.10
CA ILE A 189 -19.96 -6.72 -6.70
C ILE A 189 -19.90 -5.26 -6.24
N ARG A 190 -18.81 -4.53 -6.55
CA ARG A 190 -18.69 -3.11 -6.21
C ARG A 190 -19.81 -2.27 -6.83
N LYS A 191 -20.08 -2.48 -8.12
CA LYS A 191 -21.21 -1.81 -8.81
C LYS A 191 -22.57 -2.23 -8.23
N ALA A 192 -22.71 -3.47 -7.79
CA ALA A 192 -23.92 -3.97 -7.18
C ALA A 192 -24.20 -3.28 -5.84
N PHE A 193 -23.18 -2.97 -5.04
CA PHE A 193 -23.38 -2.15 -3.84
C PHE A 193 -23.89 -0.74 -4.12
N GLU A 194 -23.76 -0.23 -5.35
CA GLU A 194 -24.31 1.06 -5.78
C GLU A 194 -25.72 0.93 -6.39
N THR A 195 -26.05 -0.21 -6.99
CA THR A 195 -27.23 -0.35 -7.86
C THR A 195 -28.26 -1.40 -7.40
N ASP A 196 -27.82 -2.46 -6.72
CA ASP A 196 -28.69 -3.54 -6.25
C ASP A 196 -29.27 -3.24 -4.86
N LYS A 197 -30.57 -2.94 -4.85
CA LYS A 197 -31.30 -2.64 -3.61
C LYS A 197 -31.37 -3.82 -2.65
N SER A 198 -31.40 -5.06 -3.14
CA SER A 198 -31.48 -6.25 -2.30
C SER A 198 -30.18 -6.45 -1.53
N LEU A 199 -29.04 -6.31 -2.21
CA LEU A 199 -27.72 -6.38 -1.59
C LEU A 199 -27.52 -5.26 -0.57
N GLN A 200 -27.87 -4.02 -0.94
CA GLN A 200 -27.82 -2.85 -0.04
C GLN A 200 -28.69 -3.05 1.21
N GLN A 201 -29.93 -3.49 1.05
CA GLN A 201 -30.84 -3.75 2.17
C GLN A 201 -30.34 -4.89 3.05
N CYS A 202 -29.79 -5.96 2.48
CA CYS A 202 -29.22 -7.07 3.24
C CYS A 202 -28.04 -6.60 4.09
N HIS A 203 -27.12 -5.83 3.51
CA HIS A 203 -25.98 -5.22 4.22
C HIS A 203 -26.44 -4.29 5.36
N GLN A 204 -27.40 -3.40 5.11
CA GLN A 204 -27.95 -2.51 6.13
C GLN A 204 -28.60 -3.27 7.30
N ARG A 205 -29.34 -4.34 7.00
CA ARG A 205 -29.95 -5.20 8.03
C ARG A 205 -28.90 -5.92 8.87
N LEU A 206 -27.81 -6.38 8.26
CA LEU A 206 -26.68 -6.98 8.99
C LEU A 206 -26.03 -5.98 9.93
N GLN A 207 -25.79 -4.76 9.46
CA GLN A 207 -25.24 -3.70 10.31
C GLN A 207 -26.18 -3.38 11.48
N TYR A 208 -27.49 -3.22 11.21
CA TYR A 208 -28.48 -2.98 12.26
C TYR A 208 -28.53 -4.12 13.29
N CYS A 209 -28.50 -5.37 12.81
CA CYS A 209 -28.51 -6.55 13.67
C CYS A 209 -27.26 -6.60 14.56
N TYR A 210 -26.08 -6.34 13.99
CA TYR A 210 -24.83 -6.24 14.75
C TYR A 210 -24.91 -5.15 15.83
N ASP A 211 -25.30 -3.93 15.44
CA ASP A 211 -25.43 -2.79 16.36
C ASP A 211 -26.40 -3.09 17.51
N SER A 212 -27.51 -3.77 17.21
CA SER A 212 -28.50 -4.20 18.20
C SER A 212 -27.93 -5.23 19.19
N ILE A 213 -27.21 -6.24 18.71
CA ILE A 213 -26.58 -7.27 19.56
C ILE A 213 -25.52 -6.65 20.48
N VAL A 214 -24.72 -5.72 19.95
CA VAL A 214 -23.69 -5.01 20.72
C VAL A 214 -24.33 -4.09 21.77
N ALA A 215 -25.41 -3.39 21.43
CA ALA A 215 -26.11 -2.48 22.33
C ALA A 215 -26.88 -3.19 23.45
N ALA A 216 -27.41 -4.40 23.20
CA ALA A 216 -28.19 -5.17 24.17
C ALA A 216 -27.37 -5.72 25.36
N ASN A 217 -26.04 -5.67 25.30
CA ASN A 217 -25.16 -6.03 26.41
C ASN A 217 -23.95 -5.08 26.45
N PRO A 218 -24.14 -3.84 26.97
CA PRO A 218 -23.02 -2.97 27.25
C PRO A 218 -22.18 -3.66 28.32
N ARG A 219 -20.91 -3.91 28.01
CA ARG A 219 -19.92 -4.38 28.98
C ARG A 219 -19.79 -3.40 30.13
#